data_AF-A0A535CC76-F1
#
_entry.id   AF-A0A535CC76-F1
#
_cell.length_a   1.000
_cell.length_b   1.000
_cell.length_c   1.000
_cell.angle_alpha   90.00
_cell.angle_beta   90.00
_cell.angle_gamma   90.00
#
_symmetry.space_group_name_H-M   'P 1'
#
loop_
_entity.id
_entity.type
_entity.pdbx_description
1 polymer ?
#
loop_
_entity_poly.entity_id
_entity_poly.type
_entity_poly.pdbx_seq_one_letter_code
_entity_poly.pdbx_strand_id
1 'polypeptide(L)'
;MLLTISTTYQPATDLGYLLHKNPAHVQSFTLSFGQAHIFYPEASNERCTAALLLDIDSLHLVRGRDRSIALEQYVNDRPYVASSFLSVAISEVLGTALNGRCTSRP
;
A
#
# COMPACT_ATOMS: atom_id res chain seq x y z
N MET A 1 -0.16 6.18 6.46
CA MET A 1 0.55 6.84 5.33
C MET A 1 -0.01 6.35 3.99
N LEU A 2 0.03 7.15 2.91
CA LEU A 2 -0.67 6.88 1.63
C LEU A 2 0.26 6.99 0.40
N LEU A 3 0.17 6.03 -0.53
CA LEU A 3 0.71 6.09 -1.90
C LEU A 3 -0.43 6.03 -2.90
N THR A 4 -0.44 6.92 -3.90
CA THR A 4 -1.41 6.89 -5.00
C THR A 4 -0.72 6.82 -6.35
N ILE A 5 -1.26 5.99 -7.25
CA ILE A 5 -0.81 5.87 -8.64
C ILE A 5 -2.02 6.16 -9.52
N SER A 6 -1.92 7.19 -10.35
CA SER A 6 -2.99 7.58 -11.28
C SER A 6 -2.54 7.43 -12.72
N THR A 7 -3.47 7.04 -13.58
CA THR A 7 -3.33 7.10 -15.03
C THR A 7 -4.55 7.73 -15.67
N THR A 8 -4.33 8.40 -16.80
CA THR A 8 -5.37 8.91 -17.71
C THR A 8 -5.25 8.30 -19.11
N TYR A 9 -4.38 7.28 -19.27
CA TYR A 9 -4.36 6.45 -20.47
C TYR A 9 -5.72 5.78 -20.65
N GLN A 10 -6.20 5.59 -21.89
CA GLN A 10 -7.54 5.05 -22.11
C GLN A 10 -7.49 3.64 -22.72
N PRO A 11 -8.17 2.65 -22.10
CA PRO A 11 -9.03 2.77 -20.92
C PRO A 11 -8.22 2.83 -19.61
N ALA A 12 -8.49 3.82 -18.75
CA ALA A 12 -7.70 4.02 -17.53
C ALA A 12 -7.85 2.87 -16.53
N THR A 13 -8.97 2.16 -16.60
CA THR A 13 -9.23 0.94 -15.82
C THR A 13 -8.22 -0.17 -16.06
N ASP A 14 -7.42 -0.12 -17.14
CA ASP A 14 -6.33 -1.06 -17.36
C ASP A 14 -5.27 -1.03 -16.24
N LEU A 15 -5.20 0.05 -15.46
CA LEU A 15 -4.41 0.13 -14.23
C LEU A 15 -4.74 -1.01 -13.24
N GLY A 16 -6.00 -1.47 -13.19
CA GLY A 16 -6.40 -2.60 -12.36
C GLY A 16 -5.72 -3.91 -12.76
N TYR A 17 -5.62 -4.16 -14.06
CA TYR A 17 -4.93 -5.34 -14.59
C TYR A 17 -3.42 -5.24 -14.37
N LEU A 18 -2.82 -4.09 -14.67
CA LEU A 18 -1.38 -3.88 -14.51
C LEU A 18 -0.93 -4.06 -13.05
N LEU A 19 -1.74 -3.62 -12.09
CA LEU A 19 -1.45 -3.78 -10.66
C LEU A 19 -1.95 -5.09 -10.06
N HIS A 20 -2.63 -5.95 -10.83
CA HIS A 20 -3.29 -7.17 -10.35
C HIS A 20 -4.22 -6.91 -9.16
N LYS A 21 -5.02 -5.86 -9.25
CA LYS A 21 -6.00 -5.48 -8.23
C LYS A 21 -7.29 -5.04 -8.90
N ASN A 22 -8.40 -5.66 -8.48
CA ASN A 22 -9.71 -5.34 -9.03
C ASN A 22 -10.20 -3.99 -8.47
N PRO A 23 -10.47 -2.97 -9.31
CA PRO A 23 -10.96 -1.68 -8.84
C PRO A 23 -12.27 -1.73 -8.04
N ALA A 24 -13.11 -2.75 -8.26
CA ALA A 24 -14.38 -2.92 -7.55
C ALA A 24 -14.23 -3.57 -6.15
N HIS A 25 -13.02 -3.93 -5.72
CA HIS A 25 -12.82 -4.67 -4.48
C HIS A 25 -11.69 -4.08 -3.64
N VAL A 26 -12.03 -3.64 -2.41
CA VAL A 26 -11.05 -3.21 -1.41
C VAL A 26 -10.38 -4.44 -0.81
N GLN A 27 -9.05 -4.45 -0.76
CA GLN A 27 -8.28 -5.55 -0.19
C GLN A 27 -7.41 -5.07 0.96
N SER A 28 -7.25 -5.91 1.98
CA SER A 28 -6.39 -5.67 3.12
C SER A 28 -5.38 -6.80 3.27
N PHE A 29 -4.13 -6.46 3.57
CA PHE A 29 -3.00 -7.37 3.70
C PHE A 29 -2.37 -7.19 5.07
N THR A 30 -2.15 -8.28 5.80
CA THR A 30 -1.46 -8.25 7.09
C THR A 30 0.04 -8.14 6.88
N LEU A 31 0.67 -7.17 7.53
CA LEU A 31 2.11 -6.93 7.54
C LEU A 31 2.65 -7.18 8.95
N SER A 32 3.96 -7.36 9.09
CA SER A 32 4.62 -7.55 10.41
C SER A 32 4.48 -6.36 11.37
N PHE A 33 4.07 -5.20 10.86
CA PHE A 33 3.94 -3.94 11.60
C PHE A 33 2.55 -3.31 11.49
N GLY A 34 1.54 -4.04 11.01
CA GLY A 34 0.17 -3.55 10.86
C GLY A 34 -0.53 -4.13 9.64
N GLN A 35 -1.24 -3.29 8.89
CA GLN A 35 -1.96 -3.67 7.69
C GLN A 35 -1.67 -2.70 6.53
N ALA A 36 -1.85 -3.21 5.31
CA ALA A 36 -1.93 -2.40 4.10
C ALA A 36 -3.28 -2.58 3.44
N HIS A 37 -3.91 -1.48 3.05
CA HIS A 37 -5.17 -1.47 2.32
C HIS A 37 -4.92 -0.96 0.90
N ILE A 38 -5.43 -1.69 -0.09
CA ILE A 38 -5.43 -1.24 -1.47
C ILE A 38 -6.84 -1.10 -2.00
N PHE A 39 -7.12 0.06 -2.59
CA PHE A 39 -8.43 0.42 -3.11
C PHE A 39 -8.30 1.45 -4.23
N TYR A 40 -9.39 1.68 -4.95
CA TYR A 40 -9.44 2.60 -6.07
C TYR A 40 -10.41 3.74 -5.75
N PRO A 41 -9.94 4.91 -5.28
CA PRO A 41 -10.80 6.06 -5.04
C PRO A 41 -11.48 6.57 -6.31
N GLU A 42 -10.93 6.28 -7.49
CA GLU A 42 -11.50 6.62 -8.79
C GLU A 42 -11.15 5.53 -9.80
N ALA A 43 -12.15 5.06 -10.55
CA ALA A 43 -11.99 4.06 -11.59
C ALA A 43 -13.01 4.30 -12.72
N SER A 44 -12.73 5.30 -13.56
CA SER A 44 -13.46 5.56 -14.80
C SER A 44 -12.60 5.22 -16.03
N ASN A 45 -13.18 5.33 -17.23
CA ASN A 45 -12.43 5.11 -18.47
C ASN A 45 -11.40 6.22 -18.72
N GLU A 46 -11.66 7.44 -18.23
CA GLU A 46 -10.86 8.64 -18.44
C GLU A 46 -9.74 8.77 -17.39
N ARG A 47 -9.99 8.32 -16.15
CA ARG A 47 -9.01 8.36 -15.08
C ARG A 47 -9.21 7.20 -14.12
N CYS A 48 -8.10 6.59 -13.72
CA CYS A 48 -8.07 5.54 -12.72
C CYS A 48 -6.96 5.82 -11.73
N THR A 49 -7.26 5.72 -10.44
CA THR A 49 -6.32 5.95 -9.34
C THR A 49 -6.36 4.77 -8.40
N ALA A 50 -5.22 4.11 -8.21
CA ALA A 50 -5.01 3.13 -7.15
C ALA A 50 -4.42 3.84 -5.92
N ALA A 51 -4.84 3.42 -4.73
CA ALA A 51 -4.38 3.92 -3.45
C ALA A 51 -3.91 2.76 -2.58
N LEU A 52 -2.68 2.83 -2.07
CA LEU A 52 -2.10 1.94 -1.07
C LEU A 52 -1.95 2.71 0.24
N LEU A 53 -2.75 2.36 1.24
CA LEU A 53 -2.78 2.98 2.56
C LEU A 53 -2.15 2.04 3.59
N LEU A 54 -1.16 2.51 4.33
CA LEU A 54 -0.62 1.79 5.49
C LEU A 54 -1.33 2.20 6.77
N ASP A 55 -1.81 1.19 7.47
CA ASP A 55 -2.35 1.24 8.81
C ASP A 55 -1.37 0.54 9.77
N ILE A 56 -0.54 1.33 10.43
CA ILE A 56 0.60 0.83 11.21
C ILE A 56 0.22 0.76 12.69
N ASP A 57 0.42 -0.41 13.31
CA ASP A 57 0.22 -0.60 14.75
C ASP A 57 1.47 -0.14 15.52
N SER A 58 1.43 1.11 16.00
CA SER A 58 2.52 1.72 16.76
C SER A 58 2.82 1.01 18.08
N LEU A 59 1.82 0.38 18.71
CA LEU A 59 2.01 -0.36 19.96
C LEU A 59 2.68 -1.69 19.70
N HIS A 60 2.28 -2.40 18.64
CA HIS A 60 2.93 -3.65 18.25
C HIS A 60 4.39 -3.43 17.85
N LEU A 61 4.72 -2.31 17.19
CA LEU A 61 6.08 -1.94 16.80
C LEU A 61 7.07 -1.77 17.98
N VAL A 62 6.58 -1.47 19.18
CA VAL A 62 7.43 -1.26 20.37
C VAL A 62 7.41 -2.43 21.34
N ARG A 63 6.44 -3.35 21.24
CA ARG A 63 6.35 -4.54 22.10
C ARG A 63 7.58 -5.43 21.89
N GLY A 64 8.32 -5.68 22.98
CA GLY A 64 9.51 -6.55 22.98
C GLY A 64 10.85 -5.82 22.81
N ARG A 65 10.85 -4.49 22.65
CA ARG A 65 12.08 -3.68 22.75
C ARG A 65 12.38 -3.32 24.21
N ASP A 66 13.67 -3.12 24.50
CA ASP A 66 14.14 -2.83 25.84
C ASP A 66 13.43 -1.60 26.42
N ARG A 67 12.82 -1.76 27.60
CA ARG A 67 11.97 -0.73 28.25
C ARG A 67 12.78 0.47 28.75
N SER A 68 14.10 0.39 28.61
CA SER A 68 15.06 1.45 28.93
C SER A 68 14.98 2.66 28.01
N ILE A 69 14.14 2.64 26.97
CA ILE A 69 14.08 3.68 25.93
C ILE A 69 12.81 4.55 26.04
N ALA A 70 13.05 5.85 25.91
CA ALA A 70 12.19 7.02 26.11
C ALA A 70 10.83 7.03 25.37
N LEU A 71 9.95 7.95 25.82
CA LEU A 71 8.63 8.30 25.27
C LEU A 71 8.56 8.36 23.73
N GLU A 72 9.68 8.72 23.09
CA GLU A 72 9.89 8.75 21.63
C GLU A 72 9.59 7.42 20.91
N GLN A 73 9.68 6.28 21.60
CA GLN A 73 9.29 5.01 20.99
C GLN A 73 7.78 4.85 20.85
N TYR A 74 7.01 5.37 21.80
CA TYR A 74 5.54 5.28 21.79
C TYR A 74 4.93 6.39 20.93
N VAL A 75 5.56 7.57 20.90
CA VAL A 75 5.12 8.72 20.13
C VAL A 75 6.18 9.05 19.10
N ASN A 76 5.95 8.62 17.86
CA ASN A 76 6.78 8.98 16.71
C ASN A 76 5.95 9.02 15.42
N ASP A 77 6.62 9.46 14.38
CA ASP A 77 6.09 9.69 13.04
C ASP A 77 6.00 8.43 12.18
N ARG A 78 6.56 7.29 12.61
CA ARG A 78 6.64 6.04 11.82
C ARG A 78 5.32 5.59 11.19
N PRO A 79 4.14 5.72 11.85
CA PRO A 79 2.85 5.39 11.23
C PRO A 79 2.43 6.30 10.07
N TYR A 80 3.02 7.49 10.00
CA TYR A 80 2.53 8.61 9.18
C TYR A 80 3.49 8.99 8.04
N VAL A 81 4.73 8.52 8.05
CA VAL A 81 5.76 8.84 7.04
C VAL A 81 5.94 7.74 6.00
N ALA A 82 6.35 8.15 4.79
CA ALA A 82 6.74 7.24 3.70
C ALA A 82 8.14 6.66 3.95
N SER A 83 8.25 5.76 4.92
CA SER A 83 9.49 5.06 5.28
C SER A 83 9.65 3.75 4.50
N SER A 84 10.68 2.96 4.85
CA SER A 84 10.89 1.61 4.32
C SER A 84 9.70 0.66 4.52
N PHE A 85 8.78 0.96 5.46
CA PHE A 85 7.51 0.23 5.57
C PHE A 85 6.67 0.31 4.30
N LEU A 86 6.70 1.46 3.60
CA LEU A 86 6.05 1.60 2.30
C LEU A 86 6.66 0.64 1.28
N SER A 87 8.00 0.56 1.22
CA SER A 87 8.69 -0.32 0.29
C SER A 87 8.33 -1.79 0.52
N VAL A 88 8.25 -2.24 1.78
CA VAL A 88 7.78 -3.59 2.13
C VAL A 88 6.36 -3.82 1.65
N ALA A 89 5.44 -2.89 1.94
CA ALA A 89 4.06 -3.00 1.52
C ALA A 89 3.88 -3.02 -0.01
N ILE A 90 4.67 -2.21 -0.75
CA ILE A 90 4.68 -2.26 -2.22
C ILE A 90 5.13 -3.65 -2.69
N SER A 91 6.20 -4.20 -2.12
CA SER A 91 6.70 -5.51 -2.53
C SER A 91 5.70 -6.64 -2.26
N GLU A 92 5.00 -6.60 -1.13
CA GLU A 92 4.03 -7.63 -0.77
C GLU A 92 2.72 -7.51 -1.54
N VAL A 93 2.20 -6.28 -1.71
CA VAL A 93 0.88 -6.05 -2.34
C VAL A 93 0.97 -6.01 -3.86
N LEU A 94 2.04 -5.45 -4.42
CA LEU A 94 2.22 -5.18 -5.86
C LEU A 94 3.34 -6.02 -6.49
N GLY A 95 3.79 -7.09 -5.82
CA GLY A 95 4.90 -7.93 -6.27
C GLY A 95 4.76 -8.49 -7.69
N THR A 96 3.57 -8.91 -8.11
CA THR A 96 3.35 -9.40 -9.48
C THR A 96 3.60 -8.32 -10.53
N ALA A 97 3.12 -7.10 -10.26
CA ALA A 97 3.29 -5.95 -11.14
C ALA A 97 4.77 -5.52 -11.21
N LEU A 98 5.47 -5.51 -10.06
CA LEU A 98 6.91 -5.22 -10.01
C LEU A 98 7.76 -6.20 -10.83
N ASN A 99 7.32 -7.44 -10.95
CA ASN A 99 7.98 -8.45 -11.78
C ASN A 99 7.69 -8.29 -13.28
N GLY A 100 6.98 -7.23 -13.70
CA GLY A 100 6.65 -6.97 -15.10
C GLY A 100 5.69 -7.98 -15.70
N ARG A 101 4.92 -8.71 -14.88
CA ARG A 101 3.99 -9.75 -15.35
C ARG A 101 2.58 -9.18 -15.44
N CYS A 102 1.95 -9.25 -16.61
CA CYS A 102 0.53 -8.97 -16.77
C CYS A 102 -0.03 -9.81 -17.94
N THR A 103 -0.73 -10.90 -17.64
CA THR A 103 -1.20 -11.82 -18.68
C THR A 103 -2.42 -11.31 -19.44
N SER A 104 -3.25 -10.48 -18.82
CA SER A 104 -4.43 -9.89 -19.45
C SER A 104 -4.14 -8.66 -20.33
N ARG A 105 -2.98 -8.01 -20.10
CA ARG A 105 -2.47 -6.82 -20.80
C ARG A 105 -0.93 -6.91 -20.85
N PRO A 106 -0.35 -7.73 -21.75
CA PRO A 106 1.09 -7.95 -21.83
C PRO A 106 1.86 -6.74 -22.37
#